data_AF-A0A0G1T8E2-F1
#
_entry.id   AF-A0A0G1T8E2-F1
#
_cell.length_a   1.000
_cell.length_b   1.000
_cell.length_c   1.000
_cell.angle_alpha   90.00
_cell.angle_beta   90.00
_cell.angle_gamma   90.00
#
_symmetry.space_group_name_H-M   'P 1'
#
loop_
_entity.id
_entity.type
_entity.pdbx_description
1 polymer ?
#
loop_
_entity_poly.entity_id
_entity_poly.type
_entity_poly.pdbx_seq_one_letter_code
_entity_poly.pdbx_strand_id
1 'polypeptide(L)' 'MNSLTFTLKPKRNTAKKIVVEMDADRLERLAANLGMFNPDFLASVKRAERDYEVGRVRKIHSLRELIR' A
#
# COMPACT_ATOMS: atom_id res chain seq x y z
N MET A 1 -20.40 2.03 8.46
CA MET A 1 -20.10 1.43 7.14
C MET A 1 -19.70 2.56 6.22
N ASN A 2 -18.40 2.71 5.93
CA ASN A 2 -17.91 3.83 5.12
C ASN A 2 -17.77 3.37 3.66
N SER A 3 -18.40 4.10 2.74
CA SER A 3 -18.38 3.83 1.30
C SER A 3 -17.50 4.87 0.59
N LEU A 4 -16.56 4.42 -0.23
CA LEU A 4 -15.65 5.25 -1.01
C LEU A 4 -15.85 4.97 -2.50
N THR A 5 -16.35 5.97 -3.23
CA THR A 5 -16.56 5.88 -4.68
C THR A 5 -15.30 6.32 -5.42
N PHE A 6 -14.72 5.43 -6.23
CA PHE A 6 -13.60 5.71 -7.13
C PHE A 6 -13.86 5.20 -8.54
N THR A 7 -13.28 5.87 -9.54
CA THR A 7 -13.47 5.54 -10.95
C THR A 7 -12.40 4.56 -11.41
N LEU A 8 -12.83 3.39 -11.90
CA LEU A 8 -11.96 2.39 -12.50
C LEU A 8 -11.96 2.56 -14.02
N LYS A 9 -10.80 2.89 -14.61
CA LYS A 9 -10.63 2.90 -16.07
C LYS A 9 -9.96 1.59 -16.51
N PRO A 10 -10.71 0.59 -17.02
CA PRO A 10 -10.11 -0.65 -17.49
C PRO A 10 -9.28 -0.40 -18.75
N LYS A 11 -7.97 -0.68 -18.71
CA LYS A 11 -7.15 -0.71 -19.93
C LYS A 11 -7.46 -1.99 -20.70
N ARG A 12 -7.98 -1.82 -21.92
CA ARG A 12 -8.56 -2.88 -22.78
C ARG A 12 -7.56 -3.89 -23.37
N ASN A 13 -6.34 -4.02 -22.84
CA ASN A 13 -5.37 -5.01 -23.32
C ASN A 13 -4.44 -5.44 -22.19
N THR A 14 -4.56 -6.71 -21.77
CA THR A 14 -3.55 -7.60 -21.16
C THR A 14 -2.69 -7.14 -19.97
N ALA A 15 -2.82 -5.91 -19.48
CA ALA A 15 -2.01 -5.39 -18.38
C ALA A 15 -2.73 -5.54 -17.05
N LYS A 16 -2.13 -6.33 -16.14
CA LYS A 16 -2.52 -6.56 -14.73
C LYS A 16 -2.49 -5.29 -13.84
N LYS A 17 -2.45 -4.09 -14.43
CA LYS A 17 -2.23 -2.82 -13.75
C LYS A 17 -3.51 -2.00 -13.78
N ILE A 18 -4.14 -1.85 -12.61
CA ILE A 18 -5.30 -0.99 -12.40
C ILE A 18 -4.79 0.40 -12.01
N VAL A 19 -5.27 1.43 -12.71
CA VAL A 19 -5.03 2.83 -12.35
C VAL A 19 -6.31 3.34 -11.69
N VAL A 20 -6.19 3.84 -10.47
CA VAL A 20 -7.29 4.44 -9.72
C VAL A 20 -7.02 5.94 -9.61
N GLU A 21 -7.93 6.74 -10.15
CA GLU A 21 -7.89 8.21 -10.03
C GLU A 21 -8.83 8.64 -8.90
N MET A 22 -8.32 9.41 -7.94
CA MET A 22 -9.11 9.97 -6.84
C MET A 22 -8.52 11.31 -6.37
N ASP A 23 -9.36 12.09 -5.69
CA ASP A 23 -9.00 13.35 -5.05
C ASP A 23 -8.00 13.18 -3.89
N ALA A 24 -7.19 14.19 -3.63
CA ALA A 24 -6.14 14.17 -2.61
C ALA A 24 -6.73 13.95 -1.20
N ASP A 25 -7.80 14.65 -0.83
CA ASP A 25 -8.43 14.53 0.49
C ASP A 25 -9.02 13.13 0.67
N ARG A 26 -9.54 12.54 -0.41
CA ARG A 26 -10.05 11.15 -0.38
C ARG A 26 -8.93 10.14 -0.20
N LEU A 27 -7.78 10.36 -0.83
CA LEU A 27 -6.60 9.53 -0.66
C LEU A 27 -6.10 9.60 0.79
N GLU A 28 -6.01 10.80 1.37
CA GLU A 28 -5.60 10.98 2.76
C GLU A 28 -6.56 10.28 3.72
N ARG A 29 -7.88 10.41 3.52
CA ARG A 29 -8.88 9.68 4.30
C ARG A 29 -8.75 8.17 4.16
N LEU A 30 -8.45 7.67 2.97
CA LEU A 30 -8.21 6.25 2.75
C LEU A 30 -6.96 5.77 3.50
N ALA A 31 -5.85 6.50 3.41
CA ALA A 31 -4.62 6.22 4.13
C ALA A 31 -4.84 6.24 5.66
N ALA A 32 -5.62 7.21 6.16
CA ALA A 32 -6.00 7.29 7.56
C ALA A 32 -6.84 6.08 8.00
N ASN A 33 -7.85 5.70 7.21
CA ASN A 33 -8.68 4.53 7.48
C ASN A 33 -7.90 3.21 7.45
N LEU A 34 -6.82 3.13 6.67
CA LEU A 34 -5.89 2.00 6.64
C LEU A 34 -4.83 2.07 7.76
N GLY A 35 -4.88 3.08 8.63
CA GLY A 35 -3.96 3.25 9.75
C GLY A 35 -2.56 3.71 9.36
N MET A 36 -2.35 4.21 8.14
CA MET A 36 -1.03 4.57 7.61
C MET A 36 -0.39 5.79 8.30
N PHE A 37 -1.14 6.49 9.16
CA PHE A 37 -0.64 7.61 9.97
C PHE A 37 -0.49 7.26 11.45
N ASN A 38 -0.75 6.01 11.86
CA ASN A 38 -0.59 5.64 13.26
C ASN A 38 0.92 5.60 13.64
N PRO A 39 1.29 5.93 14.89
CA PRO A 39 2.68 6.00 15.30
C PRO A 39 3.45 4.69 15.11
N ASP A 40 2.81 3.55 15.36
CA ASP A 40 3.43 2.22 15.26
C ASP A 40 3.79 1.87 13.81
N PHE A 41 2.92 2.22 12.86
CA PHE A 41 3.12 2.06 11.44
C PHE A 41 4.26 2.94 10.96
N LEU A 42 4.26 4.22 11.33
CA LEU A 42 5.36 5.14 11.00
C LEU A 42 6.70 4.65 11.56
N ALA A 43 6.72 4.11 12.79
CA ALA A 43 7.90 3.50 13.37
C ALA A 43 8.34 2.24 12.61
N SER A 44 7.40 1.44 12.11
CA SER A 44 7.68 0.26 11.30
C SER A 44 8.29 0.61 9.94
N VAL A 45 7.80 1.67 9.29
CA VAL A 45 8.35 2.19 8.04
C VAL A 45 9.80 2.62 8.24
N LYS A 46 10.10 3.38 9.29
CA LYS A 46 11.48 3.78 9.63
C LYS A 46 12.41 2.60 9.92
N ARG A 47 11.89 1.48 10.44
CA ARG A 47 12.68 0.25 10.61
C ARG A 47 12.94 -0.39 9.25
N ALA A 48 11.92 -0.50 8.41
CA ALA A 48 12.02 -1.07 7.08
C ALA A 48 12.98 -0.27 6.16
N GLU A 49 12.96 1.06 6.24
CA GLU A 49 13.92 1.93 5.51
C GLU A 49 15.36 1.62 5.92
N ARG A 50 15.64 1.56 7.22
CA ARG A 50 16.97 1.19 7.72
C ARG A 50 17.39 -0.21 7.28
N ASP A 51 16.49 -1.19 7.36
CA ASP A 51 16.76 -2.56 6.93
C ASP A 51 17.03 -2.63 5.42
N TYR A 52 16.35 -1.81 4.61
CA TYR A 52 16.61 -1.68 3.18
C TYR A 52 18.00 -1.11 2.90
N GLU A 53 18.37 0.00 3.56
CA GLU A 53 19.67 0.66 3.39
C GLU A 53 20.86 -0.24 3.73
N VAL A 54 20.73 -1.07 4.77
CA VAL A 54 21.79 -2.01 5.19
C VAL A 54 21.72 -3.36 4.48
N GLY A 55 20.82 -3.53 3.51
CA GLY A 55 20.69 -4.74 2.70
C GLY A 55 20.04 -5.94 3.41
N ARG A 56 19.36 -5.73 4.54
CA ARG A 56 18.58 -6.75 5.27
C ARG A 56 17.22 -7.01 4.61
N VAL A 57 17.26 -7.33 3.32
CA VAL A 57 16.08 -7.62 2.51
C VAL A 57 16.13 -9.03 1.97
N ARG A 58 14.98 -9.70 1.91
CA ARG A 58 14.84 -11.01 1.26
C ARG A 58 13.76 -10.96 0.20
N LYS A 59 14.01 -11.58 -0.94
CA LYS A 59 13.00 -11.77 -1.97
C LYS A 59 12.03 -12.86 -1.51
N ILE A 60 10.74 -12.54 -1.49
CA ILE A 60 9.67 -13.52 -1.32
C ILE A 60 9.08 -13.84 -2.68
N HIS A 61 8.76 -15.11 -2.93
CA HIS A 61 8.09 -15.55 -4.16
C HIS A 61 6.58 -15.42 -4.03
N SER A 62 6.06 -15.50 -2.80
CA SER A 62 4.63 -15.32 -2.52
C SER A 62 4.36 -14.73 -1.14
N LEU A 63 3.18 -14.11 -0.99
CA LEU A 63 2.70 -13.59 0.30
C LEU A 63 2.51 -14.69 1.36
N ARG A 64 2.37 -15.96 0.96
CA ARG A 64 2.28 -17.10 1.90
C ARG A 64 3.54 -17.23 2.77
N GLU A 65 4.68 -16.75 2.30
CA GLU A 65 5.94 -16.77 3.05
C GLU A 65 6.01 -15.79 4.22
N LEU A 66 5.00 -14.92 4.37
CA LEU A 66 4.87 -13.96 5.47
C LEU A 66 3.93 -14.44 6.59
N ILE A 67 3.16 -15.52 6.36
CA ILE A 67 2.16 -16.05 7.30
C ILE A 67 2.75 -17.14 8.23
N ARG A 68 4.04 -17.46 8.09
CA ARG A 68 4.73 -18.46 8.90
C ARG A 68 5.30 -17.88 10.19
#